data_AF-A0A7J3I1S4-F1
#
_entry.id   AF-A0A7J3I1S4-F1
#
_cell.length_a   1.000
_cell.length_b   1.000
_cell.length_c   1.000
_cell.angle_alpha   90.00
_cell.angle_beta   90.00
_cell.angle_gamma   90.00
#
_symmetry.space_group_name_H-M   'P 1'
#
loop_
_entity.id
_entity.type
_entity.pdbx_description
1 polymer ?
#
loop_
_entity_poly.entity_id
_entity_poly.type
_entity_poly.pdbx_seq_one_letter_code
_entity_poly.pdbx_strand_id
1 'polypeptide(L)'
;MGLEELEKIAELEARLKQRLIIPITELKPASFSSIILLLVEDQEPPEPTVGIVSFLAKRHECNVKLVCCPRQGVDCSSILKSLRRQLEGKVKDVEEYVSGEDVVSFVSSITDSSSIIVIPLLK
;
A
#
# COMPACT_ATOMS: atom_id res chain seq x y z
N MET A 1 -4.18 -19.07 -9.49
CA MET A 1 -4.39 -17.73 -10.09
C MET A 1 -5.18 -17.92 -11.36
N GLY A 2 -6.39 -17.40 -11.39
CA GLY A 2 -7.27 -17.45 -12.57
C GLY A 2 -7.00 -16.29 -13.52
N LEU A 3 -7.38 -16.45 -14.79
CA LEU A 3 -7.31 -15.39 -15.83
C LEU A 3 -7.96 -14.08 -15.37
N GLU A 4 -9.06 -14.19 -14.61
CA GLU A 4 -9.83 -13.05 -14.11
C GLU A 4 -9.05 -12.15 -13.12
N GLU A 5 -8.15 -12.72 -12.31
CA GLU A 5 -7.30 -11.95 -11.40
C GLU A 5 -6.20 -11.19 -12.17
N LEU A 6 -5.67 -11.81 -13.23
CA LEU A 6 -4.65 -11.20 -14.09
C LEU A 6 -5.22 -10.03 -14.90
N GLU A 7 -6.47 -10.14 -15.37
CA GLU A 7 -7.18 -9.08 -16.06
C GLU A 7 -7.44 -7.87 -15.15
N LYS A 8 -7.87 -8.10 -13.91
CA LYS A 8 -8.07 -7.03 -12.90
C LYS A 8 -6.76 -6.31 -12.59
N ILE A 9 -5.64 -7.03 -12.48
CA ILE A 9 -4.31 -6.43 -12.26
C ILE A 9 -3.89 -5.57 -13.46
N ALA A 10 -4.07 -6.07 -14.68
CA ALA A 10 -3.71 -5.35 -15.90
C ALA A 10 -4.56 -4.07 -16.09
N GLU A 11 -5.86 -4.14 -15.77
CA GLU A 11 -6.76 -2.98 -15.82
C GLU A 11 -6.35 -1.92 -14.80
N LEU A 12 -5.98 -2.34 -13.58
CA LEU A 12 -5.52 -1.42 -12.54
C LEU A 12 -4.17 -0.78 -12.92
N GLU A 13 -3.26 -1.56 -13.50
CA GLU A 13 -1.97 -1.07 -14.01
C GLU A 13 -2.16 -0.05 -15.13
N ALA A 14 -3.09 -0.29 -16.06
CA ALA A 14 -3.43 0.64 -17.14
C ALA A 14 -4.02 1.95 -16.61
N ARG A 15 -4.93 1.89 -15.63
CA ARG A 15 -5.53 3.07 -15.00
C ARG A 15 -4.52 3.88 -14.20
N LEU A 16 -3.55 3.23 -13.55
CA LEU A 16 -2.43 3.90 -12.87
C LEU A 16 -1.53 4.62 -13.88
N LYS A 17 -1.21 3.98 -15.02
CA LYS A 17 -0.43 4.60 -16.12
C LYS A 17 -1.14 5.82 -16.73
N GLN A 18 -2.47 5.86 -16.77
CA GLN A 18 -3.22 7.01 -17.30
C GLN A 18 -3.25 8.23 -16.36
N ARG A 19 -3.08 8.04 -15.04
CA ARG A 19 -3.03 9.13 -14.06
C ARG A 19 -1.62 9.63 -13.74
N LEU A 20 -0.59 8.97 -14.27
CA LEU A 20 0.81 9.35 -14.18
C LEU A 20 1.43 9.33 -15.58
N ILE A 21 1.34 10.45 -16.32
CA ILE A 21 2.15 10.61 -17.54
C ILE A 21 3.60 10.86 -17.09
N ILE A 22 4.40 9.81 -17.06
CA ILE A 22 5.86 9.90 -17.15
C ILE A 22 6.26 9.01 -18.33
N PRO A 23 6.57 9.59 -19.51
CA PRO A 23 6.93 8.81 -20.68
C PRO A 23 8.41 8.47 -20.58
N ILE A 24 8.75 7.25 -20.15
CA ILE A 24 10.15 6.81 -20.21
C ILE A 24 10.20 5.38 -20.73
N THR A 25 10.34 5.29 -22.04
CA THR A 25 10.93 4.14 -22.74
C THR A 25 12.31 3.90 -22.12
N GLU A 26 12.48 2.76 -21.44
CA GLU A 26 13.72 2.27 -20.80
C GLU A 26 14.06 2.71 -19.36
N LEU A 27 13.07 3.12 -18.54
CA LEU A 27 13.29 3.07 -17.09
C LEU A 27 13.00 1.67 -16.57
N LYS A 28 14.04 0.99 -16.05
CA LYS A 28 13.79 0.01 -14.98
C LYS A 28 12.94 0.73 -13.94
N PRO A 29 11.78 0.19 -13.52
CA PRO A 29 10.97 0.87 -12.51
C PRO A 29 11.88 1.10 -11.31
N ALA A 30 12.07 2.38 -10.93
CA ALA A 30 12.93 2.74 -9.82
C ALA A 30 12.53 1.86 -8.63
N SER A 31 13.47 1.10 -8.07
CA SER A 31 13.19 0.26 -6.92
C SER A 31 12.73 1.14 -5.78
N PHE A 32 11.51 0.92 -5.29
CA PHE A 32 11.03 1.59 -4.10
C PHE A 32 11.60 0.88 -2.87
N SER A 33 11.94 1.62 -1.82
CA SER A 33 12.42 1.09 -0.54
C SER A 33 11.27 0.64 0.35
N SER A 34 10.09 1.27 0.21
CA SER A 34 8.89 0.88 0.95
C SER A 34 7.58 1.21 0.24
N ILE A 35 6.52 0.48 0.59
CA ILE A 35 5.13 0.78 0.22
C ILE A 35 4.39 1.16 1.49
N ILE A 36 3.81 2.36 1.49
CA ILE A 36 3.02 2.88 2.60
C ILE A 36 1.55 2.68 2.29
N LEU A 37 0.90 1.77 3.01
CA LEU A 37 -0.54 1.53 2.89
C LEU A 37 -1.26 2.37 3.96
N LEU A 38 -1.92 3.44 3.53
CA LEU A 38 -2.75 4.28 4.40
C LEU A 38 -4.09 3.59 4.64
N LEU A 39 -4.37 3.24 5.88
CA LEU A 39 -5.63 2.63 6.29
C LEU A 39 -6.64 3.73 6.59
N VAL A 40 -7.86 3.54 6.07
CA VAL A 40 -8.97 4.39 6.43
C VAL A 40 -9.67 3.77 7.65
N GLU A 41 -10.03 4.62 8.59
CA GLU A 41 -10.75 4.25 9.80
C GLU A 41 -12.00 3.41 9.51
N ASP A 42 -12.19 2.37 10.31
CA ASP A 42 -13.36 1.49 10.28
C ASP A 42 -13.65 0.82 8.92
N GLN A 43 -12.67 0.83 8.00
CA GLN A 43 -12.83 0.24 6.67
C GLN A 43 -11.65 -0.66 6.34
N GLU A 44 -11.95 -1.94 6.09
CA GLU A 44 -10.96 -2.82 5.48
C GLU A 44 -10.66 -2.34 4.05
N PRO A 45 -9.37 -2.35 3.65
CA PRO A 45 -9.04 -2.03 2.28
C PRO A 45 -9.73 -3.03 1.35
N PRO A 46 -10.15 -2.62 0.13
CA PRO A 46 -10.76 -3.53 -0.82
C PRO A 46 -9.91 -4.78 -1.02
N GLU A 47 -10.55 -5.94 -1.17
CA GLU A 47 -9.92 -7.25 -1.33
C GLU A 47 -8.68 -7.28 -2.27
N PRO A 48 -8.66 -6.64 -3.46
CA PRO A 48 -7.48 -6.67 -4.32
C PRO A 48 -6.27 -5.91 -3.76
N THR A 49 -6.47 -4.98 -2.83
CA THR A 49 -5.43 -4.06 -2.34
C THR A 49 -4.26 -4.81 -1.71
N VAL A 50 -4.54 -5.79 -0.84
CA VAL A 50 -3.50 -6.58 -0.18
C VAL A 50 -2.73 -7.43 -1.19
N GLY A 51 -3.44 -7.98 -2.18
CA GLY A 51 -2.84 -8.72 -3.29
C GLY A 51 -1.86 -7.86 -4.09
N ILE A 52 -2.29 -6.66 -4.49
CA ILE A 52 -1.46 -5.69 -5.24
C ILE A 52 -0.25 -5.25 -4.42
N VAL A 53 -0.45 -4.87 -3.16
CA VAL A 53 0.64 -4.45 -2.26
C VAL A 53 1.65 -5.58 -2.09
N SER A 54 1.19 -6.81 -1.86
CA SER A 54 2.09 -7.96 -1.71
C SER A 54 2.89 -8.26 -2.99
N PHE A 55 2.25 -8.16 -4.16
CA PHE A 55 2.89 -8.35 -5.45
C PHE A 55 3.97 -7.31 -5.71
N LEU A 56 3.65 -6.03 -5.50
CA LEU A 56 4.59 -4.93 -5.67
C LEU A 56 5.74 -5.01 -4.67
N ALA A 57 5.45 -5.27 -3.40
CA ALA A 57 6.47 -5.39 -2.36
C ALA A 57 7.47 -6.51 -2.67
N LYS A 58 6.97 -7.67 -3.11
CA LYS A 58 7.81 -8.80 -3.51
C LYS A 58 8.64 -8.51 -4.76
N ARG A 59 8.01 -7.89 -5.78
CA ARG A 59 8.69 -7.57 -7.05
C ARG A 59 9.84 -6.58 -6.86
N HIS A 60 9.72 -5.68 -5.89
CA HIS A 60 10.69 -4.63 -5.63
C HIS A 60 11.53 -4.86 -4.36
N GLU A 61 11.40 -6.03 -3.72
CA GLU A 61 12.09 -6.42 -2.48
C GLU A 61 12.01 -5.35 -1.36
N CYS A 62 10.84 -4.74 -1.21
CA CYS A 62 10.63 -3.60 -0.33
C CYS A 62 9.73 -3.90 0.88
N ASN A 63 9.82 -3.05 1.89
CA ASN A 63 9.04 -3.18 3.12
C ASN A 63 7.62 -2.64 2.91
N VAL A 64 6.64 -3.16 3.64
CA VAL A 64 5.29 -2.60 3.69
C VAL A 64 5.09 -1.90 5.02
N LYS A 65 4.70 -0.63 4.98
CA LYS A 65 4.33 0.16 6.16
C LYS A 65 2.81 0.28 6.20
N LEU A 66 2.19 -0.37 7.18
CA LEU A 66 0.77 -0.23 7.47
C LEU A 66 0.58 0.98 8.37
N VAL A 67 -0.14 1.99 7.90
CA VAL A 67 -0.30 3.26 8.62
C VAL A 67 -1.76 3.50 8.91
N CYS A 68 -2.11 3.61 10.20
CA CYS A 68 -3.42 4.11 10.61
C CYS A 68 -3.27 5.43 11.34
N CYS A 69 -4.11 6.40 10.97
CA CYS A 69 -4.18 7.69 11.65
C CYS A 69 -5.61 7.89 12.20
N PRO A 70 -5.97 7.23 13.31
CA PRO A 70 -7.34 7.23 13.82
C PRO A 70 -7.79 8.58 14.38
N ARG A 71 -9.04 8.95 14.11
CA ARG A 71 -9.82 9.92 14.89
C ARG A 71 -10.01 9.42 16.31
N GLN A 72 -10.22 10.35 17.23
CA GLN A 72 -10.41 10.04 18.64
C GLN A 72 -11.47 8.94 18.84
N GLY A 73 -11.05 7.86 19.50
CA GLY A 73 -11.93 6.75 19.87
C GLY A 73 -12.00 5.60 18.86
N VAL A 74 -11.30 5.67 17.72
CA VAL A 74 -11.23 4.57 16.73
C VAL A 74 -9.99 3.70 17.01
N ASP A 75 -10.18 2.38 17.10
CA ASP A 75 -9.09 1.40 17.27
C ASP A 75 -8.77 0.70 15.94
N CYS A 76 -7.58 0.96 15.41
CA CYS A 76 -7.09 0.29 14.19
C CYS A 76 -6.39 -1.04 14.44
N SER A 77 -6.24 -1.49 15.69
CA SER A 77 -5.42 -2.64 16.05
C SER A 77 -5.88 -3.94 15.39
N SER A 78 -7.20 -4.10 15.23
CA SER A 78 -7.82 -5.26 14.59
C SER A 78 -7.48 -5.33 13.10
N ILE A 79 -7.64 -4.22 12.38
CA ILE A 79 -7.34 -4.11 10.94
C ILE A 79 -5.84 -4.28 10.70
N LEU A 80 -4.98 -3.64 11.50
CA LEU A 80 -3.52 -3.77 11.39
C LEU A 80 -3.08 -5.23 11.56
N LYS A 81 -3.58 -5.92 12.60
CA LYS A 81 -3.29 -7.34 12.83
C LYS A 81 -3.78 -8.23 11.68
N SER A 82 -4.99 -7.97 11.17
CA SER A 82 -5.56 -8.70 10.04
C SER A 82 -4.68 -8.57 8.80
N LEU A 83 -4.34 -7.34 8.42
CA LEU A 83 -3.54 -7.05 7.23
C LEU A 83 -2.10 -7.55 7.36
N ARG A 84 -1.48 -7.41 8.53
CA ARG A 84 -0.16 -7.98 8.80
C ARG A 84 -0.16 -9.48 8.57
N ARG A 85 -1.11 -10.21 9.14
CA ARG A 85 -1.21 -11.67 8.95
C ARG A 85 -1.38 -12.05 7.49
N GLN A 86 -2.06 -11.22 6.68
CA GLN A 86 -2.22 -11.47 5.25
C GLN A 86 -0.95 -11.21 4.43
N LEU A 87 -0.08 -10.30 4.88
CA LEU A 87 1.18 -9.93 4.23
C LEU A 87 2.38 -10.74 4.75
N GLU A 88 2.30 -11.27 5.97
CA GLU A 88 3.33 -12.07 6.61
C GLU A 88 3.69 -13.29 5.75
N GLY A 89 4.98 -13.49 5.50
CA GLY A 89 5.49 -14.53 4.60
C GLY A 89 5.30 -14.24 3.10
N LYS A 90 4.64 -13.15 2.71
CA LYS A 90 4.51 -12.73 1.29
C LYS A 90 5.42 -11.56 0.92
N VAL A 91 5.77 -10.72 1.90
CA VAL A 91 6.63 -9.54 1.72
C VAL A 91 7.87 -9.64 2.60
N LYS A 92 8.87 -8.78 2.34
CA LYS A 92 10.15 -8.78 3.05
C LYS A 92 9.97 -8.46 4.54
N ASP A 93 9.24 -7.40 4.84
CA ASP A 93 8.92 -6.98 6.19
C ASP A 93 7.61 -6.17 6.22
N VAL A 94 6.96 -6.16 7.37
CA VAL A 94 5.73 -5.40 7.64
C VAL A 94 5.92 -4.56 8.90
N GLU A 95 5.92 -3.24 8.72
CA GLU A 95 6.00 -2.26 9.80
C GLU A 95 4.60 -1.70 10.07
N GLU A 96 4.25 -1.52 11.35
CA GLU A 96 2.95 -0.96 11.76
C GLU A 96 3.14 0.40 12.41
N TYR A 97 2.29 1.34 12.02
CA TYR A 97 2.31 2.72 12.49
C TYR A 97 0.90 3.17 12.88
N VAL A 98 0.77 3.69 14.09
CA VAL A 98 -0.45 4.33 14.60
C VAL A 98 -0.08 5.71 15.10
N SER A 99 -0.72 6.75 14.57
CA SER A 99 -0.50 8.13 14.99
C SER A 99 -1.79 8.89 15.17
N GLY A 100 -1.88 9.68 16.25
CA GLY A 100 -2.96 10.67 16.44
C GLY A 100 -2.61 12.04 15.86
N GLU A 101 -1.47 12.17 15.19
CA GLU A 101 -1.03 13.42 14.54
C GLU A 101 -1.77 13.63 13.21
N ASP A 102 -1.59 14.82 12.64
CA ASP A 102 -2.03 15.11 11.27
C ASP A 102 -1.43 14.12 10.27
N VAL A 103 -2.28 13.54 9.41
CA VAL A 103 -1.90 12.48 8.46
C VAL A 103 -0.76 12.93 7.55
N VAL A 104 -0.80 14.17 7.06
CA VAL A 104 0.22 14.67 6.13
C VAL A 104 1.56 14.78 6.84
N SER A 105 1.55 15.33 8.05
CA SER A 105 2.75 15.49 8.87
C SER A 105 3.36 14.14 9.24
N PHE A 106 2.52 13.20 9.69
CA PHE A 106 2.97 11.87 10.09
C PHE A 106 3.52 11.07 8.90
N VAL A 107 2.76 10.99 7.80
CA VAL A 107 3.18 10.26 6.60
C VAL A 107 4.49 10.85 6.06
N SER A 108 4.62 12.17 6.05
CA SER A 108 5.87 12.83 5.62
C SER A 108 7.08 12.47 6.49
N SER A 109 6.90 12.16 7.78
CA SER A 109 7.98 11.74 8.68
C SER A 109 8.47 10.30 8.45
N ILE A 110 7.59 9.42 7.96
CA ILE A 110 7.89 7.99 7.75
C ILE A 110 8.15 7.65 6.27
N THR A 111 7.92 8.59 5.36
CA THR A 111 8.13 8.45 3.91
C THR A 111 9.54 8.89 3.55
N ASP A 112 10.31 8.01 2.91
CA ASP A 112 11.57 8.40 2.27
C ASP A 112 11.36 8.72 0.78
N SER A 113 12.39 9.24 0.11
CA SER A 113 12.34 9.62 -1.31
C SER A 113 12.05 8.45 -2.28
N SER A 114 12.09 7.21 -1.81
CA SER A 114 11.87 5.99 -2.59
C SER A 114 10.64 5.22 -2.09
N SER A 115 9.72 5.88 -1.39
CA SER A 115 8.50 5.27 -0.88
C SER A 115 7.31 5.52 -1.84
N ILE A 116 6.43 4.53 -1.99
CA ILE A 116 5.15 4.70 -2.69
C ILE A 116 4.02 4.73 -1.68
N ILE A 117 3.16 5.73 -1.77
CA ILE A 117 1.94 5.84 -0.95
C ILE A 117 0.77 5.21 -1.71
N VAL A 118 0.14 4.22 -1.08
CA VAL A 118 -1.07 3.56 -1.56
C VAL A 118 -2.22 3.97 -0.66
N ILE A 119 -3.20 4.65 -1.26
CA ILE A 119 -4.46 5.02 -0.61
C ILE A 119 -5.55 4.10 -1.19
N PRO A 120 -6.14 3.20 -0.40
CA PRO A 120 -7.27 2.39 -0.83
C PRO A 120 -8.42 3.31 -1.24
N LEU A 121 -8.90 3.17 -2.47
CA LEU A 121 -10.15 3.81 -2.87
C LEU A 121 -11.29 3.04 -2.24
N LEU A 122 -11.91 3.63 -1.23
CA LEU A 122 -13.14 3.11 -0.63
C LEU A 122 -14.29 3.24 -1.64
N LYS A 123 -15.17 2.24 -1.68
CA LYS A 123 -16.40 2.28 -2.50
C LYS A 123 -17.54 2.92 -1.72
#